data_AF-A0A5S9R8D0-F1
#
_entry.id   AF-A0A5S9R8D0-F1
#
_cell.length_a   1.000
_cell.length_b   1.000
_cell.length_c   1.000
_cell.angle_alpha   90.00
_cell.angle_beta   90.00
_cell.angle_gamma   90.00
#
_symmetry.space_group_name_H-M   'P 1'
#
loop_
_entity.id
_entity.type
_entity.pdbx_description
1 polymer ?
#
loop_
_entity_poly.entity_id
_entity_poly.type
_entity_poly.pdbx_seq_one_letter_code
_entity_poly.pdbx_strand_id
1 'polypeptide(L)'
;MVARLSADTEFIRAYGSASAGHAADLQAVVARLTALDAGAAAGLGPVGARFQAALARAIDREAGTITDLGTAVAAAHPVAQATAQAYESADDAAGARLAGDW
;
A
#
# COMPACT_ATOMS: atom_id res chain seq x y z
N MET A 1 -19.79 28.75 -19.38
CA MET A 1 -19.05 28.12 -18.26
C MET A 1 -18.39 26.87 -18.80
N VAL A 2 -17.14 26.99 -19.26
CA VAL A 2 -16.39 25.82 -19.76
C VAL A 2 -16.05 24.98 -18.54
N ALA A 3 -16.57 23.76 -18.47
CA ALA A 3 -16.23 22.84 -17.39
C ALA A 3 -14.71 22.66 -17.38
N ARG A 4 -14.04 23.06 -16.30
CA ARG A 4 -12.66 22.64 -16.06
C ARG A 4 -12.71 21.14 -15.85
N LEU A 5 -12.34 20.39 -16.88
CA LEU A 5 -12.01 18.98 -16.77
C LEU A 5 -10.59 18.83 -16.17
N SER A 6 -10.25 19.61 -15.12
CA SER A 6 -8.98 19.44 -14.43
C SER A 6 -9.16 18.28 -13.46
N ALA A 7 -8.33 17.25 -13.58
CA ALA A 7 -8.29 16.21 -12.56
C ALA A 7 -7.95 16.85 -11.21
N ASP A 8 -8.61 16.41 -10.15
CA ASP A 8 -8.29 16.81 -8.79
C ASP A 8 -6.96 16.14 -8.38
N THR A 9 -5.85 16.83 -8.63
CA THR A 9 -4.51 16.30 -8.37
C THR A 9 -4.19 16.20 -6.88
N GLU A 10 -4.86 17.00 -6.04
CA GLU A 10 -4.81 16.87 -4.59
C GLU A 10 -5.46 15.55 -4.14
N PHE A 11 -6.66 15.26 -4.65
CA PHE A 11 -7.33 13.99 -4.38
C PHE A 11 -6.49 12.79 -4.82
N ILE A 12 -5.89 12.84 -6.01
CA ILE A 12 -5.02 11.77 -6.51
C ILE A 12 -3.83 11.57 -5.56
N ARG A 13 -3.15 12.64 -5.13
CA ARG A 13 -2.05 12.54 -4.17
C ARG A 13 -2.50 11.99 -2.82
N ALA A 14 -3.66 12.43 -2.33
CA ALA A 14 -4.23 11.97 -1.06
C ALA A 14 -4.52 10.47 -1.12
N TYR A 15 -5.08 9.98 -2.23
CA TYR A 15 -5.28 8.54 -2.47
C TYR A 15 -3.95 7.76 -2.43
N GLY A 16 -2.92 8.28 -3.11
CA GLY A 16 -1.58 7.67 -3.06
C GLY A 16 -1.00 7.64 -1.65
N SER A 17 -1.14 8.72 -0.88
CA SER A 17 -0.68 8.80 0.52
C SER A 17 -1.43 7.85 1.43
N ALA A 18 -2.75 7.77 1.31
CA ALA A 18 -3.58 6.83 2.07
C ALA A 18 -3.19 5.38 1.77
N SER A 19 -2.95 5.05 0.50
CA SER A 19 -2.49 3.72 0.09
C SER A 19 -1.14 3.36 0.73
N ALA A 20 -0.18 4.29 0.76
CA ALA A 20 1.09 4.08 1.46
C ALA A 20 0.89 3.85 2.97
N GLY A 21 -0.02 4.60 3.61
CA GLY A 21 -0.39 4.40 5.01
C GLY A 21 -0.96 3.00 5.27
N HIS A 22 -1.91 2.55 4.43
CA HIS A 22 -2.49 1.21 4.55
C HIS A 22 -1.45 0.11 4.33
N ALA A 23 -0.48 0.30 3.44
CA ALA A 23 0.62 -0.65 3.28
C ALA A 23 1.48 -0.76 4.56
N ALA A 24 1.74 0.36 5.24
CA ALA A 24 2.46 0.36 6.51
C ALA A 24 1.66 -0.34 7.62
N ASP A 25 0.33 -0.14 7.67
CA ASP A 25 -0.54 -0.84 8.61
C ASP A 25 -0.51 -2.36 8.39
N LEU A 26 -0.54 -2.81 7.13
CA LEU A 26 -0.42 -4.23 6.78
C LEU A 26 0.93 -4.82 7.22
N GLN A 27 2.03 -4.07 7.06
CA GLN A 27 3.35 -4.48 7.57
C GLN A 27 3.37 -4.61 9.10
N ALA A 28 2.70 -3.71 9.83
CA ALA A 28 2.58 -3.82 11.28
C ALA A 28 1.79 -5.07 11.71
N VAL A 29 0.75 -5.45 10.95
CA VAL A 29 0.01 -6.70 11.18
C VAL A 29 0.91 -7.92 10.97
N VAL A 30 1.72 -7.95 9.90
CA VAL A 30 2.69 -9.03 9.66
C VAL A 30 3.69 -9.16 10.80
N ALA A 31 4.23 -8.04 11.29
CA ALA A 31 5.15 -8.03 12.43
C ALA A 31 4.48 -8.61 13.70
N ARG A 32 3.20 -8.29 13.92
CA ARG A 32 2.45 -8.83 15.05
C ARG A 32 2.17 -10.33 14.91
N LEU A 33 1.84 -10.79 13.71
CA LEU A 33 1.58 -12.21 13.43
C LEU A 33 2.84 -13.06 13.63
N THR A 34 3.98 -12.61 13.11
CA THR A 34 5.26 -13.32 13.24
C THR A 34 5.77 -13.35 14.69
N ALA A 35 5.48 -12.32 15.49
CA ALA A 35 5.80 -12.31 16.92
C ALA A 35 5.04 -13.37 17.74
N LEU A 36 3.87 -13.85 17.29
CA LEU A 36 3.09 -14.88 17.99
C LEU A 36 3.77 -16.26 17.95
N ASP A 37 4.58 -16.54 16.92
CA ASP A 37 5.25 -17.84 16.78
C ASP A 37 6.44 -18.03 17.74
N ALA A 38 7.06 -16.92 18.19
CA ALA A 38 8.30 -16.93 18.98
C ALA A 38 8.16 -17.50 20.41
N GLY A 39 6.94 -17.70 20.93
CA GLY A 39 6.70 -17.99 22.36
C GLY A 39 6.20 -19.39 22.72
N ALA A 40 5.70 -20.19 21.78
CA ALA A 40 4.84 -21.33 22.11
C ALA A 40 5.57 -22.69 22.30
N ALA A 41 6.87 -22.78 22.05
CA ALA A 41 7.54 -24.08 21.85
C ALA A 41 7.88 -24.87 23.12
N ALA A 42 8.04 -24.20 24.26
CA ALA A 42 8.52 -24.86 25.47
C ALA A 42 7.37 -25.55 26.22
N GLY A 43 7.20 -26.86 26.02
CA GLY A 43 6.48 -27.72 26.97
C GLY A 43 5.18 -28.38 26.50
N LEU A 44 4.80 -28.29 25.23
CA LEU A 44 3.51 -28.81 24.75
C LEU A 44 3.51 -30.32 24.35
N GLY A 45 4.63 -31.01 24.50
CA GLY A 45 4.79 -32.42 24.10
C GLY A 45 4.64 -32.64 22.58
N PRO A 46 4.60 -33.91 22.10
CA PRO A 46 4.64 -34.24 20.68
C PRO A 46 3.45 -33.72 19.86
N VAL A 47 2.24 -33.75 20.44
CA VAL A 47 1.03 -33.22 19.79
C VAL A 47 1.11 -31.70 19.67
N GLY A 48 1.57 -31.03 20.73
CA GLY A 48 1.80 -29.60 20.75
C GLY A 48 2.83 -29.15 19.73
N ALA A 49 3.92 -29.90 19.57
CA ALA A 49 4.93 -29.64 18.54
C ALA A 49 4.32 -29.70 17.12
N ARG A 50 3.44 -30.68 16.85
CA ARG A 50 2.75 -30.79 15.56
C ARG A 50 1.77 -29.65 15.32
N PHE A 51 1.02 -29.25 16.36
CA PHE A 51 0.14 -28.09 16.29
C PHE A 51 0.94 -26.81 16.02
N GLN A 52 2.04 -26.59 16.74
CA GLN A 52 2.88 -25.43 16.54
C GLN A 52 3.49 -25.39 15.14
N ALA A 53 3.98 -26.52 14.62
CA ALA A 53 4.47 -26.59 13.25
C ALA A 53 3.36 -26.34 12.19
N ALA A 54 2.10 -26.65 12.51
CA ALA A 54 0.97 -26.28 11.66
C ALA A 54 0.63 -24.79 11.77
N LEU A 55 0.68 -24.22 12.98
CA LEU A 55 0.47 -22.80 13.25
C LEU A 55 1.53 -21.94 12.58
N ALA A 56 2.81 -22.26 12.73
CA ALA A 56 3.93 -21.54 12.09
C ALA A 56 3.75 -21.48 10.57
N ARG A 57 3.43 -22.62 9.93
CA ARG A 57 3.15 -22.67 8.48
C ARG A 57 1.93 -21.85 8.06
N ALA A 58 0.92 -21.75 8.92
CA ALA A 58 -0.25 -20.93 8.66
C ALA A 58 0.09 -19.44 8.79
N ILE A 59 0.84 -19.06 9.83
CA ILE A 59 1.35 -17.70 10.05
C ILE A 59 2.22 -17.26 8.87
N ASP A 60 3.17 -18.09 8.43
CA ASP A 60 4.04 -17.77 7.29
C ASP A 60 3.25 -17.52 6.00
N ARG A 61 2.24 -18.35 5.74
CA ARG A 61 1.38 -18.20 4.55
C ARG A 61 0.57 -16.91 4.60
N GLU A 62 -0.03 -16.62 5.76
CA GLU A 62 -0.84 -15.43 5.95
C GLU A 62 0.03 -14.17 5.88
N ALA A 63 1.19 -14.18 6.55
CA ALA A 63 2.19 -13.11 6.50
C ALA A 63 2.66 -12.83 5.06
N GLY A 64 2.90 -13.89 4.27
CA GLY A 64 3.22 -13.75 2.85
C GLY A 64 2.09 -13.08 2.05
N THR A 65 0.86 -13.56 2.23
CA THR A 65 -0.33 -12.99 1.55
C THR A 65 -0.54 -11.52 1.88
N ILE A 66 -0.40 -11.15 3.15
CA ILE A 66 -0.52 -9.76 3.61
C ILE A 66 0.63 -8.89 3.07
N THR A 67 1.84 -9.44 2.99
CA THR A 67 3.01 -8.75 2.41
C THR A 67 2.81 -8.45 0.93
N ASP A 68 2.29 -9.41 0.17
CA ASP A 68 1.98 -9.24 -1.25
C ASP A 68 0.90 -8.17 -1.46
N LEU A 69 -0.16 -8.21 -0.63
CA LEU A 69 -1.21 -7.19 -0.64
C LEU A 69 -0.64 -5.80 -0.29
N GLY A 70 0.18 -5.69 0.75
CA GLY A 70 0.81 -4.44 1.15
C GLY A 70 1.69 -3.87 0.05
N THR A 71 2.42 -4.73 -0.67
CA THR A 71 3.24 -4.33 -1.84
C THR A 71 2.36 -3.80 -2.98
N ALA A 72 1.26 -4.49 -3.29
CA ALA A 72 0.33 -4.06 -4.33
C ALA A 72 -0.34 -2.72 -4.00
N VAL A 73 -0.72 -2.51 -2.74
CA VAL A 73 -1.32 -1.24 -2.27
C VAL A 73 -0.27 -0.12 -2.26
N ALA A 74 0.96 -0.38 -1.82
CA ALA A 74 2.04 0.60 -1.82
C ALA A 74 2.37 1.11 -3.23
N ALA A 75 2.22 0.27 -4.25
CA ALA A 75 2.47 0.65 -5.64
C ALA A 75 1.52 1.76 -6.14
N ALA A 76 0.37 1.97 -5.49
CA ALA A 76 -0.54 3.05 -5.84
C ALA A 76 0.06 4.45 -5.56
N HIS A 77 0.97 4.58 -4.58
CA HIS A 77 1.56 5.86 -4.21
C HIS A 77 2.39 6.51 -5.34
N PRO A 78 3.45 5.87 -5.89
CA PRO A 78 4.22 6.46 -6.98
C PRO A 78 3.39 6.66 -8.25
N VAL A 79 2.43 5.77 -8.55
CA VAL A 79 1.52 5.91 -9.70
C VAL A 79 0.63 7.13 -9.54
N ALA A 80 0.07 7.36 -8.37
CA ALA A 80 -0.73 8.54 -8.08
C ALA A 80 0.09 9.83 -8.19
N GLN A 81 1.32 9.86 -7.66
CA GLN A 81 2.21 11.03 -7.79
C GLN A 81 2.50 11.36 -9.26
N ALA A 82 2.88 10.35 -10.05
CA ALA A 82 3.15 10.51 -11.48
C ALA A 82 1.91 10.98 -12.25
N THR A 83 0.74 10.45 -11.91
CA THR A 83 -0.54 10.83 -12.54
C THR A 83 -0.91 12.27 -12.23
N ALA A 84 -0.80 12.68 -10.95
CA ALA A 84 -1.05 14.06 -10.53
C ALA A 84 -0.12 15.05 -11.26
N GLN A 85 1.17 14.73 -11.35
CA GLN A 85 2.15 15.54 -12.07
C GLN A 85 1.84 15.66 -13.57
N ALA A 86 1.40 14.57 -14.21
CA ALA A 86 1.02 14.59 -15.62
C ALA A 86 -0.18 15.51 -15.88
N TYR A 87 -1.18 15.50 -14.98
CA TYR A 87 -2.33 16.41 -15.07
C TYR A 87 -1.96 17.87 -14.87
N GLU A 88 -1.11 18.19 -13.88
CA GLU A 88 -0.61 19.55 -13.67
C GLU A 88 0.18 20.06 -14.87
N SER A 89 1.08 19.23 -15.42
CA SER A 89 1.86 19.59 -16.60
C SER A 89 0.96 19.86 -17.83
N ALA A 90 -0.13 19.10 -17.97
CA ALA A 90 -1.11 19.31 -19.02
C ALA A 90 -1.92 20.60 -18.82
N ASP A 91 -2.29 20.92 -17.58
CA ASP A 91 -3.01 22.16 -17.24
C ASP A 91 -2.11 23.40 -17.45
N ASP A 92 -0.85 23.35 -17.01
CA ASP A 92 0.13 24.41 -17.24
C ASP A 92 0.36 24.65 -18.75
N ALA A 93 0.53 23.57 -19.52
CA ALA A 93 0.69 23.68 -20.97
C ALA A 93 -0.56 24.23 -21.66
N ALA A 94 -1.75 23.89 -21.19
CA ALA A 94 -2.99 24.48 -21.68
C ALA A 94 -3.08 25.98 -21.30
N GLY A 95 -2.68 26.34 -20.08
CA GLY A 95 -2.62 27.72 -19.60
C GLY A 95 -1.70 28.60 -20.44
N ALA A 96 -0.48 28.15 -20.73
CA ALA A 96 0.48 28.86 -21.57
C ALA A 96 -0.09 29.13 -22.98
N ARG A 97 -0.71 28.12 -23.60
CA ARG A 97 -1.35 28.26 -24.91
C ARG A 97 -2.49 29.27 -24.91
N LEU A 98 -3.27 29.36 -23.83
CA LEU A 98 -4.35 30.32 -23.68
C LEU A 98 -3.84 31.74 -23.40
N ALA A 99 -2.71 31.87 -22.71
CA ALA A 99 -2.05 33.15 -22.44
C ALA A 99 -1.37 33.76 -23.69
N GLY A 100 -1.19 32.96 -24.75
CA GLY A 100 -0.46 33.38 -25.95
C GLY A 100 1.06 33.27 -25.81
N ASP A 101 1.52 32.65 -24.72
CA ASP A 101 2.92 32.35 -24.45
C ASP A 101 3.24 31.00 -25.12
N TRP A 102 3.77 31.06 -26.35
CA TRP A 102 4.28 29.89 -27.09
C TRP A 102 5.81 29.85 -27.05
#